data_AF-A0A5J9TD92-F1
#
_entry.id   AF-A0A5J9TD92-F1
#
_cell.length_a   1.000
_cell.length_b   1.000
_cell.length_c   1.000
_cell.angle_alpha   90.00
_cell.angle_beta   90.00
_cell.angle_gamma   90.00
#
_symmetry.space_group_name_H-M   'P 1'
#
loop_
_entity.id
_entity.type
_entity.pdbx_description
1 polymer ?
#
loop_
_entity_poly.entity_id
_entity_poly.type
_entity_poly.pdbx_seq_one_letter_code
_entity_poly.pdbx_strand_id
1 'polypeptide(L)'
;MGCSISGLNALYDAATGGGDVWINERRFRVLRQIGEGGFAFVYLVKELQPPSDAALGRRASHVSEDGTYAMKKVLIQSKEQLDLVKEEIRVSSLFNHPNLLPLLDHAVIAVKVISCAYLSLRRFFPDIFRINREIGAMKHTCSSQSIWMVLCLTTLMPCSQERNTTQTADVLQIFRQVSRLMRKKATDSFVKDLKHMHCYDPPYAHNDVKPGNVLITRRRGQAPVATLMDFGSARPARKEIRSRSEALQLQEWAAEHCSAPYRAPELWDCPSHADIDERTDIWSLGCTLYAIM
;
A
#
# COMPACT_ATOMS: atom_id res chain seq x y z
N MET A 1 -2.54 -16.68 -27.75
CA MET A 1 -3.71 -15.93 -28.24
C MET A 1 -3.48 -14.46 -27.95
N GLY A 2 -3.43 -13.65 -29.01
CA GLY A 2 -2.94 -12.27 -28.96
C GLY A 2 -3.91 -11.33 -28.25
N CYS A 3 -3.38 -10.47 -27.38
CA CYS A 3 -4.12 -9.30 -26.93
C CYS A 3 -4.33 -8.38 -28.13
N SER A 4 -5.59 -8.07 -28.46
CA SER A 4 -5.94 -7.16 -29.54
C SER A 4 -5.37 -5.76 -29.29
N ILE A 5 -5.09 -5.02 -30.36
CA ILE A 5 -4.56 -3.64 -30.36
C ILE A 5 -5.41 -2.69 -29.48
N SER A 6 -6.68 -3.02 -29.22
CA SER A 6 -7.58 -2.32 -28.30
C SER A 6 -7.19 -2.41 -26.82
N GLY A 7 -6.50 -3.47 -26.37
CA GLY A 7 -6.06 -3.62 -24.98
C GLY A 7 -4.88 -2.71 -24.61
N LEU A 8 -4.01 -2.40 -25.57
CA LEU A 8 -2.90 -1.47 -25.40
C LEU A 8 -3.37 -0.02 -25.32
N ASN A 9 -4.37 0.38 -26.11
CA ASN A 9 -4.98 1.72 -26.04
C ASN A 9 -5.75 1.93 -24.73
N ALA A 10 -6.46 0.91 -24.22
CA ALA A 10 -7.11 0.98 -22.92
C ALA A 10 -6.09 1.08 -21.76
N LEU A 11 -4.95 0.38 -21.86
CA LEU A 11 -3.83 0.52 -20.91
C LEU A 11 -3.17 1.91 -20.98
N TYR A 12 -3.15 2.50 -22.19
CA TYR A 12 -2.61 3.83 -22.47
C TYR A 12 -3.47 4.95 -21.88
N ASP A 13 -4.80 4.86 -22.00
CA ASP A 13 -5.75 5.80 -21.39
C ASP A 13 -5.81 5.65 -19.86
N ALA A 14 -5.59 4.44 -19.35
CA ALA A 14 -5.44 4.16 -17.92
C ALA A 14 -4.16 4.74 -17.31
N ALA A 15 -3.13 5.03 -18.12
CA ALA A 15 -1.87 5.59 -17.65
C ALA A 15 -1.89 7.12 -17.52
N THR A 16 -2.83 7.81 -18.17
CA THR A 16 -2.91 9.28 -18.24
C THR A 16 -4.05 9.88 -17.41
N GLY A 17 -4.76 9.07 -16.61
CA GLY A 17 -5.74 9.56 -15.63
C GLY A 17 -7.15 9.84 -16.18
N GLY A 18 -7.48 9.35 -17.38
CA GLY A 18 -8.81 9.51 -17.99
C GLY A 18 -9.46 8.23 -18.52
N GLY A 19 -8.80 7.07 -18.41
CA GLY A 19 -9.28 5.80 -18.98
C GLY A 19 -10.04 4.90 -18.01
N ASP A 20 -10.74 3.93 -18.59
CA ASP A 20 -11.33 2.83 -17.84
C ASP A 20 -10.28 1.70 -17.65
N VAL A 21 -10.24 1.13 -16.46
CA VAL A 21 -9.34 0.06 -16.03
C VAL A 21 -10.16 -1.18 -15.71
N TRP A 22 -9.61 -2.34 -16.08
CA TRP A 22 -10.16 -3.64 -15.73
C TRP A 22 -9.31 -4.29 -14.64
N ILE A 23 -9.98 -4.73 -13.57
CA ILE A 23 -9.40 -5.59 -12.55
C ILE A 23 -10.26 -6.85 -12.55
N ASN A 24 -9.71 -7.95 -13.04
CA ASN A 24 -10.46 -9.17 -13.33
C ASN A 24 -11.70 -8.85 -14.20
N GLU A 25 -12.88 -9.28 -13.78
CA GLU A 25 -14.14 -9.08 -14.52
C GLU A 25 -14.82 -7.72 -14.24
N ARG A 26 -14.18 -6.84 -13.45
CA ARG A 26 -14.77 -5.57 -13.00
C ARG A 26 -14.14 -4.39 -13.73
N ARG A 27 -15.00 -3.45 -14.17
CA ARG A 27 -14.61 -2.24 -14.90
C ARG A 27 -14.74 -1.00 -14.04
N PHE A 28 -13.66 -0.23 -13.97
CA PHE A 28 -13.56 0.99 -13.18
C PHE A 28 -13.16 2.17 -14.06
N ARG A 29 -13.72 3.34 -13.83
CA ARG A 29 -13.25 4.60 -14.42
C ARG A 29 -12.27 5.28 -13.49
N VAL A 30 -11.10 5.64 -13.99
CA VAL A 30 -10.14 6.47 -13.24
C VAL A 30 -10.69 7.90 -13.18
N LEU A 31 -10.85 8.43 -11.97
CA LEU A 31 -11.39 9.77 -11.76
C LEU A 31 -10.27 10.80 -11.56
N ARG A 32 -9.32 10.51 -10.66
CA ARG A 32 -8.16 11.37 -10.38
C ARG A 32 -7.09 10.63 -9.60
N GLN A 33 -5.85 11.10 -9.66
CA GLN A 33 -4.80 10.65 -8.75
C GLN A 33 -5.03 11.26 -7.35
N ILE A 34 -4.78 10.46 -6.31
CA ILE A 34 -4.94 10.85 -4.89
C ILE A 34 -3.66 10.67 -4.07
N GLY A 35 -2.65 9.98 -4.61
CA GLY A 35 -1.35 9.84 -3.97
C GLY A 35 -0.27 9.36 -4.93
N GLU A 36 0.98 9.62 -4.58
CA GLU A 36 2.18 9.21 -5.32
C GLU A 36 3.30 8.87 -4.33
N GLY A 37 4.03 7.79 -4.59
CA GLY A 37 5.20 7.41 -3.83
C GLY A 37 6.09 6.45 -4.63
N GLY A 38 7.32 6.88 -4.95
CA GLY A 38 8.28 6.06 -5.70
C GLY A 38 7.70 5.53 -7.02
N PHE A 39 7.52 4.21 -7.12
CA PHE A 39 6.96 3.52 -8.29
C PHE A 39 5.46 3.20 -8.16
N ALA A 40 4.82 3.69 -7.09
CA ALA A 40 3.42 3.45 -6.79
C ALA A 40 2.59 4.75 -6.89
N PHE A 41 1.44 4.63 -7.53
CA PHE A 41 0.47 5.70 -7.70
C PHE A 41 -0.87 5.25 -7.15
N VAL A 42 -1.59 6.13 -6.46
CA VAL A 42 -2.91 5.81 -5.92
C VAL A 42 -3.95 6.66 -6.63
N TYR A 43 -4.99 6.03 -7.15
CA TYR A 43 -6.07 6.68 -7.91
C TYR A 43 -7.42 6.49 -7.24
N LEU A 44 -8.25 7.52 -7.33
CA LEU A 44 -9.69 7.45 -7.12
C LEU A 44 -10.32 6.80 -8.34
N VAL A 45 -11.04 5.70 -8.18
CA VAL A 45 -11.72 5.01 -9.29
C VAL A 45 -13.20 4.79 -8.97
N LYS A 46 -14.05 4.72 -9.99
CA LYS A 46 -15.49 4.45 -9.84
C LYS A 46 -15.90 3.24 -10.66
N GLU A 47 -16.58 2.29 -10.03
CA GLU A 47 -17.10 1.10 -10.72
C GLU A 47 -18.23 1.49 -11.68
N LEU A 48 -18.16 1.03 -12.93
CA LEU A 48 -19.09 1.43 -13.99
C LEU A 48 -20.30 0.51 -14.16
N GLN A 49 -20.19 -0.76 -13.74
CA GLN A 49 -21.29 -1.72 -13.76
C GLN A 49 -21.21 -2.59 -12.50
N PRO A 50 -22.19 -2.52 -11.57
CA PRO A 50 -22.31 -3.55 -10.55
C PRO A 50 -22.68 -4.87 -11.24
N PRO A 51 -22.20 -6.04 -10.76
CA PRO A 51 -22.67 -7.32 -11.26
C PRO A 51 -24.20 -7.38 -11.15
N SER A 52 -24.85 -7.98 -12.15
CA SER A 52 -26.30 -8.20 -12.19
C SER A 52 -26.83 -8.72 -10.86
N ASP A 53 -28.07 -8.34 -10.51
CA ASP A 53 -28.73 -8.49 -9.20
C ASP A 53 -28.68 -9.89 -8.54
N ALA A 54 -28.16 -10.91 -9.22
CA ALA A 54 -27.89 -12.25 -8.68
C ALA A 54 -26.67 -12.34 -7.73
N ALA A 55 -25.77 -11.35 -7.70
CA ALA A 55 -24.56 -11.37 -6.85
C ALA A 55 -24.69 -10.61 -5.51
N LEU A 56 -25.90 -10.17 -5.13
CA LEU A 56 -26.15 -9.43 -3.88
C LEU A 56 -25.88 -10.25 -2.60
N GLY A 57 -25.75 -11.58 -2.70
CA GLY A 57 -25.62 -12.48 -1.54
C GLY A 57 -24.23 -12.52 -0.87
N ARG A 58 -23.20 -11.89 -1.45
CA ARG A 58 -21.82 -11.88 -0.90
C ARG A 58 -21.20 -10.49 -0.84
N ARG A 59 -21.99 -9.42 -0.67
CA ARG A 59 -21.40 -8.09 -0.47
C ARG A 59 -20.75 -8.03 0.91
N ALA A 60 -19.42 -8.13 0.93
CA ALA A 60 -18.63 -7.82 2.12
C ALA A 60 -18.99 -6.40 2.61
N SER A 61 -19.00 -6.19 3.92
CA SER A 61 -19.30 -4.92 4.63
C SER A 61 -18.41 -3.72 4.24
N HIS A 62 -17.51 -3.93 3.28
CA HIS A 62 -16.47 -3.00 2.85
C HIS A 62 -16.77 -2.34 1.50
N VAL A 63 -17.89 -2.65 0.84
CA VAL A 63 -18.25 -1.97 -0.42
C VAL A 63 -18.61 -0.50 -0.15
N SER A 64 -18.03 0.44 -0.91
CA SER A 64 -18.36 1.86 -0.81
C SER A 64 -19.78 2.11 -1.28
N GLU A 65 -20.52 2.95 -0.54
CA GLU A 65 -21.94 3.23 -0.82
C GLU A 65 -22.16 3.87 -2.20
N ASP A 66 -21.17 4.61 -2.71
CA ASP A 66 -21.20 5.32 -3.99
C ASP A 66 -20.46 4.61 -5.14
N GLY A 67 -19.94 3.39 -4.88
CA GLY A 67 -19.18 2.59 -5.84
C GLY A 67 -17.80 3.16 -6.18
N THR A 68 -17.24 4.04 -5.33
CA THR A 68 -15.87 4.56 -5.50
C THR A 68 -14.85 3.75 -4.71
N TYR A 69 -13.65 3.57 -5.26
CA TYR A 69 -12.56 2.82 -4.63
C TYR A 69 -11.22 3.52 -4.78
N ALA A 70 -10.25 3.13 -3.94
CA ALA A 70 -8.85 3.53 -4.09
C ALA A 70 -8.10 2.40 -4.79
N MET A 71 -7.43 2.72 -5.90
CA MET A 71 -6.64 1.77 -6.69
C MET A 71 -5.15 2.14 -6.61
N LYS A 72 -4.33 1.28 -6.00
CA LYS A 72 -2.87 1.38 -6.01
C LYS A 72 -2.35 0.72 -7.29
N LYS A 73 -1.63 1.48 -8.10
CA LYS A 73 -0.94 1.04 -9.33
C LYS A 73 0.56 1.05 -9.06
N VAL A 74 1.22 -0.10 -9.24
CA VAL A 74 2.67 -0.24 -9.06
C VAL A 74 3.31 -0.67 -10.37
N LEU A 75 4.36 0.04 -10.78
CA LEU A 75 5.19 -0.32 -11.94
C LEU A 75 6.42 -1.09 -11.47
N ILE A 76 6.65 -2.27 -12.04
CA ILE A 76 7.65 -3.23 -11.58
C ILE A 76 8.59 -3.57 -12.72
N GLN A 77 9.90 -3.48 -12.46
CA GLN A 77 10.93 -3.66 -13.48
C GLN A 77 11.82 -4.88 -13.23
N SER A 78 11.77 -5.45 -12.03
CA SER A 78 12.55 -6.63 -11.65
C SER A 78 11.65 -7.74 -11.11
N LYS A 79 12.15 -8.98 -11.16
CA LYS A 79 11.42 -10.13 -10.63
C LYS A 79 11.36 -10.10 -9.11
N GLU A 80 12.42 -9.62 -8.48
CA GLU A 80 12.54 -9.46 -7.02
C GLU A 80 11.47 -8.48 -6.51
N GLN A 81 11.31 -7.33 -7.18
CA GLN A 81 10.23 -6.39 -6.87
C GLN A 81 8.83 -7.00 -7.07
N LEU A 82 8.65 -7.83 -8.11
CA LEU A 82 7.40 -8.52 -8.34
C LEU A 82 7.06 -9.49 -7.21
N ASP A 83 8.05 -10.23 -6.72
CA ASP A 83 7.87 -11.20 -5.66
C ASP A 83 7.57 -10.50 -4.32
N LEU A 84 8.18 -9.34 -4.04
CA LEU A 84 7.83 -8.50 -2.89
C LEU A 84 6.37 -8.01 -2.94
N VAL A 85 5.91 -7.48 -4.10
CA VAL A 85 4.53 -7.00 -4.24
C VAL A 85 3.52 -8.15 -4.17
N LYS A 86 3.86 -9.34 -4.70
CA LYS A 86 3.02 -10.53 -4.55
C LYS A 86 2.90 -10.95 -3.08
N GLU A 87 3.98 -10.85 -2.32
CA GLU A 87 3.95 -11.15 -0.88
C GLU A 87 3.10 -10.12 -0.13
N GLU A 88 3.20 -8.82 -0.44
CA GLU A 88 2.31 -7.78 0.10
C GLU A 88 0.83 -8.11 -0.18
N ILE A 89 0.49 -8.50 -1.41
CA ILE A 89 -0.87 -8.91 -1.80
C ILE A 89 -1.31 -10.14 -1.01
N ARG A 90 -0.44 -11.15 -0.91
CA ARG A 90 -0.74 -12.39 -0.20
C ARG A 90 -1.03 -12.09 1.27
N VAL A 91 -0.18 -11.34 1.95
CA VAL A 91 -0.34 -10.98 3.36
C VAL A 91 -1.58 -10.12 3.56
N SER A 92 -1.81 -9.11 2.71
CA SER A 92 -3.02 -8.28 2.77
C SER A 92 -4.31 -9.10 2.61
N SER A 93 -4.28 -10.19 1.83
CA SER A 93 -5.43 -11.07 1.65
C SER A 93 -5.74 -11.99 2.83
N LEU A 94 -4.80 -12.15 3.78
CA LEU A 94 -5.01 -13.00 4.97
C LEU A 94 -5.97 -12.35 5.99
N PHE A 95 -6.01 -11.02 6.02
CA PHE A 95 -6.69 -10.28 7.06
C PHE A 95 -8.05 -9.77 6.60
N ASN A 96 -9.07 -10.00 7.43
CA ASN A 96 -10.39 -9.43 7.24
C ASN A 96 -10.88 -8.89 8.59
N HIS A 97 -10.62 -7.60 8.82
CA HIS A 97 -10.96 -6.91 10.07
C HIS A 97 -11.49 -5.52 9.76
N PRO A 98 -12.53 -5.03 10.48
CA PRO A 98 -13.14 -3.71 10.23
C PRO A 98 -12.19 -2.52 10.23
N ASN A 99 -11.00 -2.66 10.80
CA ASN A 99 -10.00 -1.60 10.80
C ASN A 99 -8.59 -2.01 10.34
N LEU A 100 -8.50 -3.12 9.62
CA LEU A 100 -7.41 -3.33 8.65
C LEU A 100 -7.92 -2.93 7.27
N LEU A 101 -7.14 -2.19 6.49
CA LEU A 101 -7.57 -1.78 5.15
C LEU A 101 -7.67 -3.03 4.27
N PRO A 102 -8.88 -3.42 3.81
CA PRO A 102 -9.03 -4.68 3.10
C PRO A 102 -8.55 -4.56 1.66
N LEU A 103 -7.85 -5.60 1.20
CA LEU A 103 -7.61 -5.82 -0.23
C LEU A 103 -8.88 -6.42 -0.84
N LEU A 104 -9.57 -5.64 -1.67
CA LEU A 104 -10.82 -6.07 -2.30
C LEU A 104 -10.58 -6.91 -3.55
N ASP A 105 -9.59 -6.53 -4.36
CA ASP A 105 -9.27 -7.19 -5.61
C ASP A 105 -7.85 -6.83 -6.07
N HIS A 106 -7.25 -7.63 -6.95
CA HIS A 106 -5.95 -7.32 -7.54
C HIS A 106 -5.79 -7.90 -8.95
N ALA A 107 -4.89 -7.29 -9.73
CA ALA A 107 -4.48 -7.80 -11.04
C ALA A 107 -2.98 -7.59 -11.27
N VAL A 108 -2.31 -8.57 -11.88
CA VAL A 108 -0.91 -8.51 -12.27
C VAL A 108 -0.82 -8.65 -13.78
N ILE A 109 -0.35 -7.59 -14.46
CA ILE A 109 -0.39 -7.47 -15.92
C ILE A 109 1.04 -7.39 -16.46
N ALA A 110 1.41 -8.31 -17.34
CA ALA A 110 2.70 -8.26 -18.04
C ALA A 110 2.66 -7.24 -19.19
N VAL A 111 3.59 -6.29 -19.18
CA VAL A 111 3.73 -5.26 -20.21
C VAL A 111 4.93 -5.60 -21.09
N LYS A 112 4.67 -5.98 -22.35
CA LYS A 112 5.73 -6.19 -23.35
C LYS A 112 6.07 -4.86 -24.03
N VAL A 113 7.30 -4.38 -23.85
CA VAL A 113 7.82 -3.22 -24.59
C VAL A 113 8.19 -3.70 -26.01
N ILE A 114 7.38 -3.34 -27.00
CA ILE A 114 7.68 -3.66 -28.41
C ILE A 114 8.69 -2.62 -28.94
N SER A 115 9.83 -3.12 -29.44
CA SER A 115 11.00 -2.35 -29.91
C SER A 115 10.70 -1.24 -30.94
N CYS A 116 9.57 -1.29 -31.66
CA CYS A 116 9.21 -0.25 -32.63
C CYS A 116 8.65 1.06 -32.02
N ALA A 117 8.36 1.10 -30.72
CA ALA A 117 7.75 2.28 -30.08
C ALA A 117 8.75 3.26 -29.42
N TYR A 118 10.07 3.04 -29.58
CA TYR A 118 11.12 3.87 -28.96
C TYR A 118 11.01 5.37 -29.31
N LEU A 119 10.47 5.73 -30.48
CA LEU A 119 10.27 7.12 -30.90
C LEU A 119 8.95 7.75 -30.42
N SER A 120 7.91 6.95 -30.15
CA SER A 120 6.65 7.47 -29.58
C SER A 120 6.74 7.60 -28.06
N LEU A 121 7.30 6.62 -27.36
CA LEU A 121 7.44 6.65 -25.89
C LEU A 121 8.22 7.88 -25.37
N ARG A 122 9.14 8.40 -26.19
CA ARG A 122 9.96 9.60 -25.91
C ARG A 122 9.14 10.89 -25.77
N ARG A 123 7.94 10.95 -26.38
CA ARG A 123 7.04 12.11 -26.35
C ARG A 123 5.96 12.01 -25.27
N PHE A 124 5.75 10.81 -24.71
CA PHE A 124 4.61 10.50 -23.82
C PHE A 124 5.02 10.10 -22.40
N PHE A 125 6.28 9.72 -22.16
CA PHE A 125 6.83 9.48 -20.83
C PHE A 125 8.16 10.24 -20.62
N PRO A 126 8.10 11.58 -20.44
CA PRO A 126 9.31 12.36 -20.19
C PRO A 126 10.03 11.93 -18.90
N ASP A 127 9.30 11.45 -17.88
CA ASP A 127 9.87 11.07 -16.57
C ASP A 127 10.50 9.67 -16.55
N ILE A 128 9.99 8.70 -17.33
CA ILE A 128 10.65 7.39 -17.54
C ILE A 128 11.99 7.56 -18.27
N PHE A 129 12.11 8.57 -19.15
CA PHE A 129 13.34 8.86 -19.87
C PHE A 129 14.31 9.77 -19.09
N ARG A 130 13.84 10.54 -18.09
CA ARG A 130 14.71 11.40 -17.27
C ARG A 130 15.71 10.60 -16.44
N ILE A 131 15.36 9.37 -16.05
CA ILE A 131 16.22 8.44 -15.31
C ILE A 131 17.13 7.63 -16.26
N ASN A 132 16.69 7.32 -17.47
CA ASN A 132 17.50 6.63 -18.47
C ASN A 132 18.66 7.46 -19.06
N ARG A 133 18.78 8.76 -18.71
CA ARG A 133 19.89 9.60 -19.18
C ARG A 133 21.25 9.19 -18.60
N GLU A 134 21.26 8.45 -17.48
CA GLU A 134 22.48 7.85 -16.91
C GLU A 134 22.87 6.52 -17.57
N ILE A 135 21.95 5.84 -18.27
CA ILE A 135 22.19 4.52 -18.89
C ILE A 135 22.60 4.62 -20.38
N GLY A 136 22.56 5.84 -20.96
CA GLY A 136 22.94 6.11 -22.35
C GLY A 136 24.39 5.77 -22.74
N ALA A 137 25.22 5.31 -21.80
CA ALA A 137 26.58 4.87 -22.05
C ALA A 137 26.74 3.35 -22.29
N MET A 138 25.70 2.53 -22.11
CA MET A 138 25.78 1.08 -22.38
C MET A 138 24.91 0.68 -23.58
N LYS A 139 25.43 0.98 -24.78
CA LYS A 139 25.06 0.22 -25.97
C LYS A 139 25.64 -1.19 -25.83
N HIS A 140 24.87 -2.18 -26.27
CA HIS A 140 25.16 -3.63 -26.33
C HIS A 140 24.85 -4.43 -25.05
N THR A 141 23.56 -4.75 -24.87
CA THR A 141 23.07 -6.12 -24.58
C THR A 141 21.54 -6.09 -24.64
N CYS A 142 20.99 -6.64 -25.72
CA CYS A 142 19.55 -6.83 -25.88
C CYS A 142 19.11 -7.99 -24.97
N SER A 143 18.46 -7.69 -23.85
CA SER A 143 17.60 -8.65 -23.15
C SER A 143 16.21 -8.05 -23.06
N SER A 144 15.18 -8.83 -23.39
CA SER A 144 13.78 -8.39 -23.30
C SER A 144 13.42 -8.14 -21.82
N GLN A 145 13.56 -6.90 -21.35
CA GLN A 145 13.08 -6.52 -20.02
C GLN A 145 11.55 -6.65 -20.00
N SER A 146 11.06 -7.56 -19.16
CA SER A 146 9.62 -7.72 -18.91
C SER A 146 9.23 -6.74 -17.81
N ILE A 147 8.39 -5.77 -18.14
CA ILE A 147 7.83 -4.82 -17.17
C ILE A 147 6.48 -5.38 -16.69
N TRP A 148 6.16 -5.23 -15.41
CA TRP A 148 4.87 -5.64 -14.85
C TRP A 148 4.14 -4.43 -14.28
N MET A 149 2.82 -4.48 -14.35
CA MET A 149 1.93 -3.51 -13.73
C MET A 149 1.01 -4.24 -12.77
N VAL A 150 1.02 -3.84 -11.50
CA VAL A 150 0.16 -4.42 -10.46
C VAL A 150 -0.89 -3.41 -10.04
N LEU A 151 -2.14 -3.85 -9.99
CA LEU A 151 -3.28 -3.05 -9.55
C LEU A 151 -3.86 -3.71 -8.29
N CYS A 152 -4.00 -2.94 -7.22
CA CYS A 152 -4.64 -3.37 -5.97
C CYS A 152 -5.81 -2.44 -5.67
N LEU A 153 -6.99 -3.01 -5.46
CA LEU A 153 -8.22 -2.29 -5.17
C LEU A 153 -8.53 -2.35 -3.68
N THR A 154 -8.80 -1.19 -3.08
CA THR A 154 -9.18 -1.06 -1.66
C THR A 154 -10.36 -0.11 -1.52
N THR A 155 -10.98 -0.10 -0.35
CA THR A 155 -12.09 0.82 -0.07
C THR A 155 -11.64 2.26 -0.05
N LEU A 156 -12.40 3.15 -0.68
CA LEU A 156 -12.27 4.58 -0.38
C LEU A 156 -12.84 4.86 1.00
N MET A 157 -11.95 5.23 1.91
CA MET A 157 -12.35 5.89 3.13
C MET A 157 -12.31 7.40 2.85
N PRO A 158 -13.42 8.16 3.04
CA PRO A 158 -13.42 9.59 2.83
C PRO A 158 -12.46 10.24 3.84
N CYS A 159 -11.21 10.43 3.41
CA CYS A 159 -10.26 11.29 4.08
C CYS A 159 -10.71 12.72 3.82
N SER A 160 -11.16 13.42 4.86
CA SER A 160 -11.49 14.85 4.82
C SER A 160 -10.20 15.68 4.78
N GLN A 161 -9.36 15.48 3.76
CA GLN A 161 -8.23 16.37 3.47
C GLN A 161 -8.57 17.19 2.22
N GLU A 162 -9.34 18.25 2.44
CA GLU A 162 -9.10 19.47 1.67
C GLU A 162 -7.71 19.98 2.06
N ARG A 163 -6.90 20.19 1.02
CA ARG A 163 -5.55 20.74 1.10
C ARG A 163 -5.58 22.08 1.83
N ASN A 164 -4.73 22.23 2.83
CA ASN A 164 -3.93 23.45 3.02
C ASN A 164 -2.67 23.10 3.81
N THR A 165 -1.55 23.61 3.31
CA THR A 165 -0.23 23.55 3.91
C THR A 165 -0.29 23.97 5.38
N THR A 166 0.01 23.06 6.30
CA THR A 166 -0.05 23.32 7.73
C THR A 166 1.10 24.22 8.16
N GLN A 167 0.79 25.49 8.43
CA GLN A 167 1.63 26.37 9.24
C GLN A 167 1.58 25.91 10.70
N THR A 168 2.70 26.10 11.40
CA THR A 168 3.00 25.61 12.75
C THR A 168 2.02 26.06 13.85
N ALA A 169 1.16 27.05 13.59
CA ALA A 169 0.13 27.52 14.52
C ALA A 169 -1.15 26.65 14.49
N ASP A 170 -1.47 26.00 13.37
CA ASP A 170 -2.64 25.11 13.23
C ASP A 170 -2.41 23.75 13.87
N VAL A 171 -1.15 23.34 14.03
CA VAL A 171 -0.76 22.08 14.67
C VAL A 171 -1.26 22.04 16.11
N LEU A 172 -1.24 23.15 16.86
CA LEU A 172 -1.72 23.20 18.26
C LEU A 172 -3.26 23.17 18.40
N GLN A 173 -3.99 23.66 17.38
CA GLN A 173 -5.45 23.61 17.36
C GLN A 173 -5.95 22.26 16.86
N ILE A 174 -5.30 21.69 15.85
CA ILE A 174 -5.45 20.29 15.44
C ILE A 174 -5.06 19.37 16.61
N PHE A 175 -3.99 19.64 17.34
CA PHE A 175 -3.56 18.93 18.57
C PHE A 175 -4.66 18.95 19.64
N ARG A 176 -5.27 20.09 19.97
CA ARG A 176 -6.38 20.11 20.96
C ARG A 176 -7.64 19.40 20.46
N GLN A 177 -7.88 19.37 19.15
CA GLN A 177 -9.08 18.79 18.55
C GLN A 177 -8.90 17.28 18.27
N VAL A 178 -7.71 16.85 17.85
CA VAL A 178 -7.27 15.45 17.62
C VAL A 178 -7.02 14.77 18.95
N SER A 179 -6.31 15.35 19.91
CA SER A 179 -6.14 14.77 21.25
C SER A 179 -7.46 14.71 22.03
N ARG A 180 -8.48 15.54 21.72
CA ARG A 180 -9.86 15.37 22.24
C ARG A 180 -10.67 14.31 21.49
N LEU A 181 -10.56 14.18 20.15
CA LEU A 181 -11.29 13.21 19.31
C LEU A 181 -10.71 11.78 19.37
N MET A 182 -9.40 11.64 19.55
CA MET A 182 -8.68 10.36 19.65
C MET A 182 -8.88 9.67 21.00
N ARG A 183 -9.60 10.30 21.95
CA ARG A 183 -9.78 9.75 23.31
C ARG A 183 -10.51 8.40 23.28
N LYS A 184 -9.73 7.36 23.58
CA LYS A 184 -10.08 5.94 23.72
C LYS A 184 -10.51 5.25 22.42
N LYS A 185 -11.58 5.67 21.75
CA LYS A 185 -12.20 4.82 20.71
C LYS A 185 -11.35 4.62 19.44
N ALA A 186 -10.62 5.63 18.97
CA ALA A 186 -9.74 5.48 17.81
C ALA A 186 -8.50 4.66 18.14
N THR A 187 -7.91 4.87 19.33
CA THR A 187 -6.83 4.04 19.87
C THR A 187 -7.29 2.60 20.10
N ASP A 188 -8.51 2.39 20.61
CA ASP A 188 -9.12 1.07 20.79
C ASP A 188 -9.29 0.37 19.44
N SER A 189 -9.65 1.12 18.40
CA SER A 189 -9.68 0.64 17.02
C SER A 189 -8.29 0.13 16.62
N PHE A 190 -7.30 1.00 16.73
CA PHE A 190 -5.94 0.72 16.30
C PHE A 190 -5.28 -0.46 17.05
N VAL A 191 -5.55 -0.56 18.36
CA VAL A 191 -5.09 -1.70 19.18
C VAL A 191 -5.81 -2.99 18.78
N LYS A 192 -7.08 -2.94 18.38
CA LYS A 192 -7.79 -4.13 17.86
C LYS A 192 -7.19 -4.63 16.55
N ASP A 193 -6.69 -3.74 15.70
CA ASP A 193 -6.07 -4.10 14.42
C ASP A 193 -4.77 -4.86 14.61
N LEU A 194 -3.86 -4.32 15.43
CA LEU A 194 -2.62 -5.02 15.79
C LEU A 194 -2.92 -6.33 16.51
N LYS A 195 -3.87 -6.33 17.45
CA LYS A 195 -4.30 -7.57 18.12
C LYS A 195 -4.80 -8.62 17.13
N HIS A 196 -5.54 -8.22 16.08
CA HIS A 196 -6.02 -9.16 15.07
C HIS A 196 -4.87 -9.84 14.33
N MET A 197 -3.85 -9.07 13.91
CA MET A 197 -2.65 -9.63 13.27
C MET A 197 -1.84 -10.52 14.23
N HIS A 198 -1.67 -10.08 15.47
CA HIS A 198 -0.88 -10.78 16.50
C HIS A 198 -1.55 -12.08 16.98
N CYS A 199 -2.88 -12.18 16.86
CA CYS A 199 -3.64 -13.39 17.19
C CYS A 199 -3.92 -14.29 15.97
N TYR A 200 -3.44 -13.93 14.78
CA TYR A 200 -3.53 -14.80 13.59
C TYR A 200 -2.68 -16.07 13.79
N ASP A 201 -2.95 -17.12 13.01
CA ASP A 201 -2.16 -18.36 13.03
C ASP A 201 -1.52 -18.63 11.66
N PRO A 202 -0.18 -18.53 11.53
CA PRO A 202 0.77 -18.07 12.55
C PRO A 202 0.66 -16.55 12.83
N PRO A 203 1.10 -16.04 14.00
CA PRO A 203 1.05 -14.61 14.31
C PRO A 203 1.83 -13.76 13.30
N TYR A 204 1.31 -12.58 12.97
CA TYR A 204 1.96 -11.62 12.06
C TYR A 204 2.27 -10.31 12.78
N ALA A 205 3.44 -9.73 12.48
CA ALA A 205 3.81 -8.38 12.87
C ALA A 205 3.78 -7.46 11.66
N HIS A 206 3.37 -6.20 11.85
CA HIS A 206 3.29 -5.19 10.80
C HIS A 206 4.67 -4.60 10.47
N ASN A 207 5.54 -4.41 11.47
CA ASN A 207 6.92 -3.91 11.41
C ASN A 207 7.11 -2.48 10.89
N ASP A 208 6.07 -1.82 10.37
CA ASP A 208 6.13 -0.41 9.95
C ASP A 208 4.93 0.40 10.47
N VAL A 209 4.59 0.24 11.75
CA VAL A 209 3.54 1.01 12.41
C VAL A 209 4.00 2.44 12.63
N LYS A 210 3.36 3.40 11.95
CA LYS A 210 3.68 4.83 12.00
C LYS A 210 2.45 5.69 11.65
N PRO A 211 2.40 6.99 12.00
CA PRO A 211 1.28 7.86 11.66
C PRO A 211 0.94 7.88 10.16
N GLY A 212 1.95 7.79 9.29
CA GLY A 212 1.76 7.74 7.83
C GLY A 212 1.02 6.50 7.32
N ASN A 213 0.98 5.42 8.10
CA ASN A 213 0.31 4.15 7.76
C ASN A 213 -1.02 4.00 8.49
N VAL A 214 -1.55 5.07 9.09
CA VAL A 214 -2.85 5.08 9.77
C VAL A 214 -3.82 6.00 9.04
N LEU A 215 -4.86 5.41 8.46
CA LEU A 215 -5.96 6.14 7.85
C LEU A 215 -7.01 6.49 8.90
N ILE A 216 -7.47 7.74 8.92
CA ILE A 216 -8.55 8.17 9.81
C ILE A 216 -9.82 8.38 8.99
N THR A 217 -10.80 7.52 9.24
CA THR A 217 -12.12 7.60 8.60
C THR A 217 -13.08 8.34 9.51
N ARG A 218 -13.73 9.40 8.99
CA ARG A 218 -14.79 10.13 9.71
C ARG A 218 -16.11 9.97 8.99
N ARG A 219 -17.10 9.37 9.67
CA ARG A 219 -18.49 9.32 9.20
C ARG A 219 -19.33 10.28 10.02
N ARG A 220 -20.27 10.98 9.38
CA ARG A 220 -21.12 11.98 10.03
C ARG A 220 -21.90 11.32 11.19
N GLY A 221 -21.76 11.87 12.40
CA GLY A 221 -22.42 11.35 13.60
C GLY A 221 -21.76 10.11 14.23
N GLN A 222 -20.64 9.62 13.67
CA GLN A 222 -19.89 8.48 14.21
C GLN A 222 -18.51 8.93 14.73
N ALA A 223 -17.95 8.13 15.64
CA ALA A 223 -16.56 8.32 16.08
C ALA A 223 -15.59 8.07 14.91
N PRO A 224 -14.44 8.76 14.88
CA PRO A 224 -13.40 8.44 13.91
C PRO A 224 -12.91 7.01 14.09
N VAL A 225 -12.69 6.30 12.99
CA VAL A 225 -12.13 4.96 12.96
C VAL A 225 -10.72 5.07 12.39
N ALA A 226 -9.74 4.54 13.13
CA ALA A 226 -8.38 4.39 12.64
C ALA A 226 -8.27 3.06 11.91
N THR A 227 -7.70 3.05 10.71
CA THR A 227 -7.50 1.87 9.89
C THR A 227 -6.02 1.75 9.53
N LEU A 228 -5.39 0.64 9.87
CA LEU A 228 -4.00 0.36 9.51
C LEU A 228 -3.91 -0.04 8.03
N MET A 229 -2.89 0.47 7.34
CA MET A 229 -2.60 0.20 5.94
C MET A 229 -1.12 -0.12 5.75
N ASP A 230 -0.77 -0.55 4.54
CA ASP A 230 0.59 -0.82 4.08
C ASP A 230 1.28 -2.02 4.74
N PHE A 231 0.90 -3.22 4.27
CA PHE A 231 1.43 -4.50 4.74
C PHE A 231 2.73 -4.92 4.03
N GLY A 232 3.43 -4.00 3.36
CA GLY A 232 4.67 -4.30 2.62
C GLY A 232 5.81 -4.84 3.49
N SER A 233 5.81 -4.49 4.79
CA SER A 233 6.78 -4.96 5.78
C SER A 233 6.23 -6.05 6.70
N ALA A 234 4.99 -6.48 6.48
CA ALA A 234 4.34 -7.45 7.35
C ALA A 234 4.88 -8.86 7.09
N ARG A 235 5.18 -9.59 8.16
CA ARG A 235 5.71 -10.97 8.10
C ARG A 235 5.33 -11.76 9.36
N PRO A 236 5.51 -13.09 9.39
CA PRO A 236 5.37 -13.85 10.62
C PRO A 236 6.15 -13.21 11.77
N ALA A 237 5.47 -13.00 12.90
CA ALA A 237 5.94 -12.15 13.98
C ALA A 237 7.13 -12.76 14.73
N ARG A 238 7.06 -14.08 14.97
CA ARG A 238 7.97 -14.79 15.86
C ARG A 238 9.16 -15.33 15.08
N LYS A 239 10.36 -14.85 15.41
CA LYS A 239 11.63 -15.31 14.86
C LYS A 239 12.57 -15.67 15.99
N GLU A 240 12.95 -16.93 16.00
CA GLU A 240 14.03 -17.44 16.84
C GLU A 240 15.38 -17.03 16.25
N ILE A 241 16.19 -16.29 17.00
CA ILE A 241 17.57 -15.97 16.62
C ILE A 241 18.50 -16.87 17.42
N ARG A 242 19.33 -17.63 16.70
CA ARG A 242 20.24 -18.66 17.25
C ARG A 242 21.68 -18.44 16.84
N SER A 243 21.98 -17.42 16.02
CA SER A 243 23.34 -17.05 15.65
C SER A 243 23.50 -15.55 15.39
N ARG A 244 24.75 -15.07 15.43
CA ARG A 244 25.07 -13.69 15.04
C ARG A 244 24.73 -13.40 13.58
N SER A 245 24.86 -14.39 12.69
CA SER A 245 24.51 -14.23 11.27
C SER A 245 23.00 -13.96 11.10
N GLU A 246 22.15 -14.72 11.78
CA GLU A 246 20.70 -14.51 11.76
C GLU A 246 20.29 -13.16 12.35
N ALA A 247 20.99 -12.72 13.40
CA ALA A 247 20.79 -11.40 14.00
C ALA A 247 21.12 -10.27 13.02
N LEU A 248 22.26 -10.36 12.33
CA LEU A 248 22.67 -9.37 11.33
C LEU A 248 21.69 -9.32 10.15
N GLN A 249 21.24 -10.48 9.64
CA GLN A 249 20.23 -10.53 8.59
C GLN A 249 18.91 -9.88 9.02
N LEU A 250 18.49 -10.08 10.28
CA LEU A 250 17.30 -9.43 10.81
C LEU A 250 17.50 -7.91 10.89
N GLN A 251 18.66 -7.46 11.35
CA GLN A 251 19.00 -6.05 11.48
C GLN A 251 19.04 -5.35 10.12
N GLU A 252 19.66 -5.95 9.11
CA GLU A 252 19.70 -5.46 7.73
C GLU A 252 18.29 -5.39 7.14
N TRP A 253 17.49 -6.44 7.31
CA TRP A 253 16.10 -6.43 6.88
C TRP A 253 15.29 -5.30 7.55
N ALA A 254 15.45 -5.12 8.87
CA ALA A 254 14.75 -4.05 9.59
C ALA A 254 15.24 -2.65 9.17
N ALA A 255 16.52 -2.53 8.80
CA ALA A 255 17.09 -1.30 8.25
C ALA A 255 16.36 -0.84 6.98
N GLU A 256 15.98 -1.80 6.15
CA GLU A 256 15.32 -1.59 4.86
C GLU A 256 13.78 -1.44 4.98
N HIS A 257 13.15 -2.19 5.89
CA HIS A 257 11.69 -2.35 5.91
C HIS A 257 10.98 -1.63 7.06
N CYS A 258 11.69 -1.23 8.12
CA CYS A 258 11.11 -0.52 9.25
C CYS A 258 11.53 0.95 9.24
N SER A 259 10.58 1.88 9.42
CA SER A 259 10.89 3.30 9.52
C SER A 259 11.74 3.60 10.77
N ALA A 260 12.95 4.13 10.58
CA ALA A 260 13.93 4.34 11.66
C ALA A 260 13.37 5.00 12.94
N PRO A 261 12.55 6.08 12.90
CA PRO A 261 12.02 6.71 14.12
C PRO A 261 11.04 5.85 14.94
N TYR A 262 10.46 4.82 14.31
CA TYR A 262 9.46 3.93 14.91
C TYR A 262 10.01 2.52 15.15
N ARG A 263 11.25 2.25 14.74
CA ARG A 263 11.89 0.94 14.84
C ARG A 263 12.21 0.60 16.30
N ALA A 264 11.84 -0.61 16.71
CA ALA A 264 12.08 -1.12 18.05
C ALA A 264 13.60 -1.30 18.34
N PRO A 265 14.05 -1.08 19.58
CA PRO A 265 15.47 -1.14 19.95
C PRO A 265 16.12 -2.51 19.65
N GLU A 266 15.38 -3.60 19.84
CA GLU A 266 15.80 -4.96 19.53
C GLU A 266 16.03 -5.22 18.03
N LEU A 267 15.59 -4.29 17.15
CA LEU A 267 15.85 -4.31 15.71
C LEU A 267 17.02 -3.39 15.30
N TRP A 268 17.56 -2.59 16.22
CA TRP A 268 18.75 -1.76 15.98
C TRP A 268 20.04 -2.50 16.31
N ASP A 269 20.07 -3.18 17.45
CA ASP A 269 21.14 -4.09 17.85
C ASP A 269 20.53 -5.47 18.13
N CYS A 270 20.44 -6.28 17.08
CA CYS A 270 19.78 -7.58 17.17
C CYS A 270 20.62 -8.55 18.04
N PRO A 271 20.04 -9.10 19.12
CA PRO A 271 20.73 -10.09 19.97
C PRO A 271 20.96 -11.40 19.20
N SER A 272 22.10 -12.05 19.44
CA SER A 272 22.48 -13.29 18.73
C SER A 272 21.77 -14.56 19.24
N HIS A 273 21.13 -14.48 20.40
CA HIS A 273 20.41 -15.59 21.04
C HIS A 273 19.19 -15.04 21.78
N ALA A 274 18.15 -14.68 21.04
CA ALA A 274 16.87 -14.25 21.61
C ALA A 274 15.73 -14.53 20.65
N ASP A 275 14.52 -14.47 21.18
CA ASP A 275 13.30 -14.58 20.40
C ASP A 275 12.75 -13.17 20.17
N ILE A 276 12.58 -12.81 18.90
CA ILE A 276 11.94 -11.57 18.49
C ILE A 276 10.50 -11.90 18.12
N ASP A 277 9.55 -11.09 18.58
CA ASP A 277 8.13 -11.36 18.44
C ASP A 277 7.33 -10.09 18.09
N GLU A 278 6.00 -10.21 18.10
CA GLU A 278 5.06 -9.15 17.76
C GLU A 278 5.16 -7.87 18.62
N ARG A 279 5.92 -7.90 19.73
CA ARG A 279 6.10 -6.72 20.60
C ARG A 279 6.87 -5.58 19.95
N THR A 280 7.56 -5.83 18.84
CA THR A 280 8.15 -4.77 18.01
C THR A 280 7.10 -3.75 17.56
N ASP A 281 5.89 -4.20 17.20
CA ASP A 281 4.77 -3.32 16.83
C ASP A 281 4.25 -2.51 18.01
N ILE A 282 4.36 -3.03 19.24
CA ILE A 282 3.93 -2.33 20.46
C ILE A 282 4.86 -1.15 20.75
N TRP A 283 6.16 -1.30 20.50
CA TRP A 283 7.09 -0.18 20.52
C TRP A 283 6.72 0.87 19.48
N SER A 284 6.55 0.45 18.22
CA SER A 284 6.19 1.34 17.11
C SER A 284 4.85 2.04 17.33
N LEU A 285 3.87 1.36 17.95
CA LEU A 285 2.62 1.94 18.43
C LEU A 285 2.87 3.02 19.47
N GLY A 286 3.75 2.78 20.47
CA GLY A 286 4.14 3.78 21.45
C GLY A 286 4.71 5.05 20.81
N CYS A 287 5.64 4.90 19.86
CA CYS A 287 6.18 6.01 19.08
C CYS A 287 5.10 6.73 18.26
N THR A 288 4.19 5.97 17.63
CA THR A 288 3.07 6.52 16.85
C THR A 288 2.13 7.34 17.73
N LEU A 289 1.76 6.83 18.90
CA LEU A 289 0.94 7.54 19.88
C LEU A 289 1.65 8.79 20.39
N TYR A 290 2.95 8.73 20.65
CA TYR A 290 3.74 9.89 21.04
C TYR A 290 3.77 10.96 19.96
N ALA A 291 3.96 10.58 18.70
CA ALA A 291 4.03 11.52 17.57
C ALA A 291 2.71 12.25 17.29
N ILE A 292 1.57 11.66 17.68
CA ILE A 292 0.23 12.25 17.49
C ILE A 292 -0.32 12.91 18.76
N MET A 293 0.41 12.84 19.88
CA MET A 293 0.02 13.41 21.18
C MET A 293 0.38 14.87 21.29
#